data_AF-X1ELS8-F1
#
_entry.id   AF-X1ELS8-F1
#
_cell.length_a   1.000
_cell.length_b   1.000
_cell.length_c   1.000
_cell.angle_alpha   90.00
_cell.angle_beta   90.00
_cell.angle_gamma   90.00
#
_symmetry.space_group_name_H-M   'P 1'
#
loop_
_entity.id
_entity.type
_entity.pdbx_description
1 polymer ?
#
loop_
_entity_poly.entity_id
_entity_poly.type
_entity_poly.pdbx_seq_one_letter_code
_entity_poly.pdbx_strand_id
1 'polypeptide(L)'
;IFAQRSAAYASNSEIFLFWMVGTSSILLIVSVLFLRNQIKPILRLADAAESFGKGREAPNFRPRGAREVRRAAGAFLEMKARIERAMEQRTAMLAGVSHDLRTILTRFKLELALIGDNPELEGMRKDVDEMSMMLEDYLAFARGDSGEQSQP
;
A
#
# COMPACT_ATOMS: atom_id res chain seq x y z
N ILE A 1 -67.40 -49.31 21.83
CA ILE A 1 -66.08 -49.86 21.44
C ILE A 1 -65.12 -48.67 21.39
N PHE A 2 -64.19 -48.56 22.33
CA PHE A 2 -63.28 -47.42 22.45
C PHE A 2 -62.17 -47.53 21.40
N ALA A 3 -61.99 -46.50 20.57
CA ALA A 3 -60.90 -46.42 19.60
C ALA A 3 -59.61 -45.91 20.28
N GLN A 4 -58.55 -46.71 20.24
CA GLN A 4 -57.21 -46.31 20.70
C GLN A 4 -56.66 -45.17 19.82
N ARG A 5 -56.42 -44.01 20.42
CA ARG A 5 -55.79 -42.86 19.76
C ARG A 5 -54.27 -43.02 19.69
N SER A 6 -53.76 -43.07 18.46
CA SER A 6 -52.51 -42.48 17.97
C SER A 6 -51.25 -42.53 18.86
N ALA A 7 -50.57 -43.67 18.89
CA ALA A 7 -49.16 -43.76 19.31
C ALA A 7 -48.17 -43.51 18.14
N ALA A 8 -48.67 -43.39 16.90
CA ALA A 8 -47.85 -43.22 15.70
C ALA A 8 -47.22 -41.81 15.54
N TYR A 9 -47.66 -40.82 16.32
CA TYR A 9 -47.09 -39.46 16.26
C TYR A 9 -45.83 -39.30 17.10
N ALA A 10 -45.73 -39.94 18.28
CA ALA A 10 -44.59 -39.72 19.18
C ALA A 10 -43.27 -40.24 18.60
N SER A 11 -43.24 -41.48 18.09
CA SER A 11 -42.00 -42.09 17.56
C SER A 11 -41.51 -41.45 16.25
N ASN A 12 -42.41 -41.03 15.36
CA ASN A 12 -42.01 -40.34 14.13
C ASN A 12 -41.58 -38.89 14.38
N SER A 13 -42.12 -38.24 15.41
CA SER A 13 -41.76 -36.85 15.73
C SER A 13 -40.35 -36.73 16.27
N GLU A 14 -39.88 -37.69 17.08
CA GLU A 14 -38.49 -37.70 17.56
C GLU A 14 -37.50 -37.86 16.41
N ILE A 15 -37.74 -38.83 15.51
CA ILE A 15 -36.92 -39.04 14.32
C ILE A 15 -36.90 -37.78 13.45
N PHE A 16 -38.06 -37.15 13.23
CA PHE A 16 -38.17 -35.90 12.49
C PHE A 16 -37.38 -34.76 13.14
N LEU A 17 -37.46 -34.60 14.47
CA LEU A 17 -36.69 -33.59 15.21
C LEU A 17 -35.18 -33.85 15.13
N PHE A 18 -34.73 -35.10 15.25
CA PHE A 18 -33.31 -35.44 15.06
C PHE A 18 -32.81 -35.09 13.66
N TRP A 19 -33.59 -35.39 12.60
CA TRP A 19 -33.25 -35.00 11.24
C TRP A 19 -33.26 -33.48 11.03
N MET A 20 -34.24 -32.78 11.61
CA MET A 20 -34.34 -31.31 11.53
C MET A 20 -33.14 -30.64 12.19
N VAL A 21 -32.77 -31.07 13.41
CA VAL A 21 -31.61 -30.53 14.12
C VAL A 21 -30.34 -30.89 13.37
N GLY A 22 -30.18 -32.14 12.94
CA GLY A 22 -28.99 -32.58 12.19
C GLY A 22 -28.78 -31.79 10.91
N THR A 23 -29.81 -31.65 10.08
CA THR A 23 -29.73 -30.86 8.83
C THR A 23 -29.49 -29.37 9.11
N SER A 24 -30.16 -28.78 10.10
CA SER A 24 -29.96 -27.39 10.48
C SER A 24 -28.53 -27.13 10.98
N SER A 25 -27.98 -28.02 11.80
CA SER A 25 -26.60 -27.94 12.28
C SER A 25 -25.60 -28.06 11.13
N ILE A 26 -25.80 -28.98 10.20
CA ILE A 26 -24.94 -29.13 9.01
C ILE A 26 -24.95 -27.85 8.17
N LEU A 27 -26.15 -27.30 7.87
CA LEU A 27 -26.28 -26.07 7.10
C LEU A 27 -25.61 -24.89 7.81
N LEU A 28 -25.74 -24.79 9.13
CA LEU A 28 -25.10 -23.75 9.92
C LEU A 28 -23.57 -23.87 9.86
N ILE A 29 -23.02 -25.06 10.03
CA ILE A 29 -21.57 -25.30 9.94
C ILE A 29 -21.03 -24.91 8.55
N VAL A 30 -21.70 -25.36 7.48
CA VAL A 30 -21.31 -25.04 6.10
C VAL A 30 -21.37 -23.53 5.86
N SER A 31 -22.43 -22.87 6.33
CA SER A 31 -22.61 -21.42 6.21
C SER A 31 -21.49 -20.64 6.92
N VAL A 32 -21.16 -21.00 8.16
CA VAL A 32 -20.08 -20.36 8.93
C VAL A 32 -18.72 -20.55 8.26
N LEU A 33 -18.42 -21.76 7.76
CA LEU A 33 -17.18 -22.04 7.04
C LEU A 33 -17.10 -21.22 5.75
N PHE A 34 -18.19 -21.14 4.99
CA PHE A 34 -18.26 -20.35 3.76
C PHE A 34 -18.04 -18.86 4.03
N LEU A 35 -18.71 -18.31 5.04
CA LEU A 35 -18.57 -16.90 5.42
C LEU A 35 -17.14 -16.57 5.87
N ARG A 36 -16.54 -17.41 6.72
CA ARG A 36 -15.14 -17.24 7.13
C ARG A 36 -14.18 -17.26 5.95
N ASN A 37 -14.40 -18.15 4.98
CA ASN A 37 -13.55 -18.26 3.79
C ASN A 37 -13.70 -17.06 2.85
N GLN A 38 -14.87 -16.39 2.83
CA GLN A 38 -15.10 -15.18 2.03
C GLN A 38 -14.58 -13.90 2.69
N ILE A 39 -14.65 -13.76 4.02
CA ILE A 39 -14.21 -12.56 4.74
C ILE A 39 -12.67 -12.48 4.82
N LYS A 40 -11.99 -13.62 5.01
CA LYS A 40 -10.53 -13.65 5.21
C LYS A 40 -9.73 -12.98 4.06
N PRO A 41 -10.07 -13.17 2.77
CA PRO A 41 -9.41 -12.45 1.68
C PRO A 41 -9.65 -10.94 1.65
N ILE A 42 -10.80 -10.47 2.13
CA ILE A 42 -11.12 -9.03 2.20
C ILE A 42 -10.23 -8.35 3.23
N LEU A 43 -10.10 -8.93 4.42
CA LEU A 43 -9.23 -8.41 5.47
C LEU A 43 -7.78 -8.35 4.99
N ARG A 44 -7.30 -9.39 4.30
CA ARG A 44 -5.94 -9.38 3.71
C ARG A 44 -5.72 -8.28 2.68
N LEU A 45 -6.75 -7.93 1.90
CA LEU A 45 -6.67 -6.82 0.95
C LEU A 45 -6.60 -5.48 1.70
N ALA A 46 -7.39 -5.32 2.76
CA ALA A 46 -7.35 -4.13 3.61
C ALA A 46 -5.97 -3.96 4.27
N ASP A 47 -5.42 -5.02 4.86
CA ASP A 47 -4.09 -5.01 5.47
C ASP A 47 -2.99 -4.66 4.44
N ALA A 48 -3.11 -5.20 3.22
CA ALA A 48 -2.18 -4.89 2.12
C ALA A 48 -2.28 -3.43 1.66
N ALA A 49 -3.48 -2.85 1.65
CA ALA A 49 -3.68 -1.45 1.31
C ALA A 49 -3.17 -0.51 2.41
N GLU A 50 -3.41 -0.83 3.68
CA GLU A 50 -2.92 -0.04 4.81
C GLU A 50 -1.40 -0.08 4.91
N SER A 51 -0.78 -1.25 4.76
CA SER A 51 0.67 -1.38 4.77
C SER A 51 1.32 -0.61 3.63
N PHE A 52 0.77 -0.69 2.41
CA PHE A 52 1.22 0.14 1.28
C PHE A 52 1.08 1.64 1.57
N GLY A 53 -0.04 2.08 2.15
CA GLY A 53 -0.26 3.48 2.54
C GLY A 53 0.74 3.98 3.60
N LYS A 54 1.29 3.08 4.41
CA LYS A 54 2.35 3.38 5.40
C LYS A 54 3.77 3.27 4.83
N GLY A 55 3.93 3.07 3.52
CA GLY A 55 5.24 2.88 2.89
C GLY A 55 5.94 1.57 3.28
N ARG A 56 5.22 0.62 3.91
CA ARG A 56 5.77 -0.69 4.25
C ARG A 56 5.53 -1.65 3.11
N GLU A 57 6.49 -2.53 2.85
CA GLU A 57 6.23 -3.64 1.95
C GLU A 57 5.18 -4.56 2.56
N ALA A 58 4.10 -4.79 1.81
CA ALA A 58 3.16 -5.86 2.12
C ALA A 58 3.73 -7.18 1.54
N PRO A 59 4.30 -8.08 2.37
CA PRO A 59 4.93 -9.27 1.82
C PRO A 59 3.91 -10.16 1.12
N ASN A 60 4.10 -10.37 -0.19
CA ASN A 60 3.45 -11.40 -1.02
C ASN A 60 1.90 -11.46 -0.96
N PHE A 61 1.23 -10.30 -1.02
CA PHE A 61 -0.22 -10.28 -1.22
C PHE A 61 -0.59 -10.90 -2.58
N ARG A 62 -1.49 -11.89 -2.57
CA ARG A 62 -1.99 -12.57 -3.78
C ARG A 62 -3.51 -12.51 -3.83
N PRO A 63 -4.13 -12.05 -4.94
CA PRO A 63 -5.58 -12.04 -5.10
C PRO A 63 -6.18 -13.44 -4.90
N ARG A 64 -7.06 -13.59 -3.91
CA ARG A 64 -7.78 -14.84 -3.60
C ARG A 64 -9.21 -14.54 -3.15
N GLY A 65 -10.04 -15.58 -3.06
CA GLY A 65 -11.43 -15.47 -2.61
C GLY A 65 -12.41 -15.33 -3.77
N ALA A 66 -13.57 -14.73 -3.46
CA ALA A 66 -14.64 -14.48 -4.42
C ALA A 66 -14.15 -13.65 -5.63
N ARG A 67 -14.88 -13.74 -6.74
CA ARG A 67 -14.50 -13.11 -8.01
C ARG A 67 -14.36 -11.58 -7.88
N GLU A 68 -15.25 -10.99 -7.10
CA GLU A 68 -15.34 -9.57 -6.79
C GLU A 68 -14.11 -9.11 -6.01
N VAL A 69 -13.74 -9.87 -4.97
CA VAL A 69 -12.56 -9.59 -4.13
C VAL A 69 -11.29 -9.72 -4.95
N ARG A 70 -11.19 -10.74 -5.81
CA ARG A 70 -10.05 -10.88 -6.73
C ARG A 70 -9.94 -9.73 -7.73
N ARG A 71 -11.07 -9.23 -8.24
CA ARG A 71 -11.10 -8.07 -9.15
C ARG A 71 -10.64 -6.80 -8.43
N ALA A 72 -11.14 -6.54 -7.23
CA ALA A 72 -10.72 -5.41 -6.40
C ALA A 72 -9.22 -5.50 -6.06
N ALA A 73 -8.75 -6.68 -5.68
CA ALA A 73 -7.34 -6.94 -5.42
C ALA A 73 -6.45 -6.71 -6.67
N GLY A 74 -6.93 -7.08 -7.86
CA GLY A 74 -6.24 -6.79 -9.11
C GLY A 74 -6.13 -5.29 -9.39
N ALA A 75 -7.23 -4.56 -9.25
CA ALA A 75 -7.25 -3.10 -9.43
C ALA A 75 -6.35 -2.38 -8.40
N PHE A 76 -6.32 -2.87 -7.16
CA PHE A 76 -5.40 -2.36 -6.13
C PHE A 76 -3.94 -2.59 -6.53
N LEU A 77 -3.57 -3.78 -7.00
CA LEU A 77 -2.20 -4.07 -7.45
C LEU A 77 -1.79 -3.22 -8.66
N GLU A 78 -2.71 -2.96 -9.59
CA GLU A 78 -2.46 -2.08 -10.74
C GLU A 78 -2.23 -0.63 -10.30
N MET A 79 -3.06 -0.12 -9.38
CA MET A 79 -2.89 1.19 -8.77
C MET A 79 -1.54 1.30 -8.05
N LYS A 80 -1.20 0.28 -7.24
CA LYS A 80 0.08 0.16 -6.53
C LYS A 80 1.26 0.30 -7.51
N ALA A 81 1.28 -0.53 -8.55
CA ALA A 81 2.33 -0.51 -9.56
C ALA A 81 2.40 0.80 -10.36
N ARG A 82 1.27 1.50 -10.54
CA ARG A 82 1.24 2.83 -11.16
C ARG A 82 1.87 3.88 -10.25
N ILE A 83 1.58 3.85 -8.95
CA ILE A 83 2.14 4.79 -7.98
C ILE A 83 3.65 4.57 -7.83
N GLU A 84 4.10 3.32 -7.68
CA GLU A 84 5.54 2.99 -7.60
C GLU A 84 6.30 3.52 -8.83
N ARG A 85 5.80 3.26 -10.03
CA ARG A 85 6.40 3.81 -11.27
C ARG A 85 6.41 5.33 -11.30
N ALA A 86 5.35 5.99 -10.86
CA ALA A 86 5.29 7.45 -10.82
C ALA A 86 6.31 8.04 -9.82
N MET A 87 6.51 7.36 -8.68
CA MET A 87 7.55 7.73 -7.71
C MET A 87 8.95 7.54 -8.29
N GLU A 88 9.24 6.40 -8.92
CA GLU A 88 10.51 6.13 -9.59
C GLU A 88 10.83 7.18 -10.67
N GLN A 89 9.84 7.51 -11.51
CA GLN A 89 9.98 8.54 -12.54
C GLN A 89 10.29 9.91 -11.95
N ARG A 90 9.61 10.30 -10.86
CA ARG A 90 9.87 11.58 -10.18
C ARG A 90 11.27 11.62 -9.59
N THR A 91 11.72 10.53 -8.94
CA THR A 91 13.06 10.43 -8.38
C THR A 91 14.13 10.48 -9.47
N ALA A 92 13.94 9.78 -10.59
CA ALA A 92 14.85 9.82 -11.73
C ALA A 92 14.93 11.22 -12.36
N MET A 93 13.80 11.90 -12.51
CA MET A 93 13.76 13.28 -13.00
C MET A 93 14.52 14.24 -12.08
N LEU A 94 14.31 14.15 -10.76
CA LEU A 94 15.02 14.98 -9.78
C LEU A 94 16.54 14.74 -9.81
N ALA A 95 16.97 13.49 -10.00
CA ALA A 95 18.38 13.16 -10.19
C ALA A 95 18.96 13.79 -11.47
N GLY A 96 18.22 13.77 -12.58
CA GLY A 96 18.63 14.44 -13.82
C GLY A 96 18.74 15.95 -13.67
N VAL A 97 17.72 16.59 -13.10
CA VAL A 97 17.72 18.05 -12.86
C VAL A 97 18.86 18.47 -11.92
N SER A 98 19.11 17.69 -10.86
CA SER A 98 20.24 17.90 -9.95
C SER A 98 21.58 17.92 -10.68
N HIS A 99 21.79 16.94 -11.55
CA HIS A 99 23.03 16.79 -12.30
C HIS A 99 23.27 18.00 -13.22
N ASP A 100 22.23 18.45 -13.93
CA ASP A 100 22.34 19.57 -14.86
C ASP A 100 22.57 20.90 -14.12
N LEU A 101 21.87 21.13 -13.01
CA LEU A 101 22.08 22.31 -12.17
C LEU A 101 23.49 22.36 -11.57
N ARG A 102 24.01 21.22 -11.09
CA ARG A 102 25.39 21.13 -10.60
C ARG A 102 26.40 21.51 -11.69
N THR A 103 26.15 21.07 -12.93
CA THR A 103 27.02 21.39 -14.07
C THR A 103 27.03 22.89 -14.35
N ILE A 104 25.87 23.55 -14.34
CA ILE A 104 25.75 25.00 -14.58
C ILE A 104 26.37 25.80 -13.43
N LEU A 105 26.09 25.44 -12.17
CA LEU A 105 26.68 26.10 -11.00
C LEU A 105 28.21 25.98 -11.00
N THR A 106 28.75 24.81 -11.33
CA THR A 106 30.19 24.61 -11.45
C THR A 106 30.80 25.51 -12.53
N ARG A 107 30.11 25.66 -13.68
CA ARG A 107 30.53 26.58 -14.73
C ARG A 107 30.55 28.03 -14.25
N PHE A 108 29.50 28.50 -13.57
CA PHE A 108 29.47 29.85 -13.02
C PHE A 108 30.59 30.10 -12.00
N LYS A 109 30.87 29.14 -11.11
CA LYS A 109 32.00 29.23 -10.18
C LYS A 109 33.34 29.37 -10.92
N LEU A 110 33.53 28.61 -12.01
CA LEU A 110 34.74 28.69 -12.83
C LEU A 110 34.86 30.03 -13.56
N GLU A 111 33.79 30.53 -14.17
CA GLU A 111 33.76 31.84 -14.85
C GLU A 111 34.08 32.97 -13.87
N LEU A 112 33.49 32.95 -12.67
CA LEU A 112 33.78 33.91 -11.60
C LEU A 112 35.23 33.81 -11.09
N ALA A 113 35.81 32.62 -11.06
CA ALA A 113 37.22 32.42 -10.68
C ALA A 113 38.20 32.96 -11.74
N LEU A 114 37.87 32.84 -13.03
CA LEU A 114 38.70 33.32 -14.14
C LEU A 114 38.76 34.84 -14.25
N ILE A 115 37.72 35.56 -13.82
CA ILE A 115 37.68 37.03 -13.82
C ILE A 115 38.63 37.63 -12.75
N GLY A 116 39.09 36.83 -11.79
CA GLY A 116 40.00 37.25 -10.72
C GLY A 116 39.29 37.96 -9.55
N ASP A 117 40.06 38.52 -8.62
CA ASP A 117 39.51 39.20 -7.44
C ASP A 117 39.05 40.61 -7.79
N ASN A 118 37.78 40.70 -8.19
CA ASN A 118 37.04 41.94 -8.29
C ASN A 118 36.09 42.06 -7.07
N PRO A 119 36.25 43.08 -6.21
CA PRO A 119 35.37 43.31 -5.05
C PRO A 119 33.88 43.40 -5.42
N GLU A 120 33.54 43.82 -6.63
CA GLU A 120 32.17 43.91 -7.12
C GLU A 120 31.52 42.54 -7.38
N LEU A 121 32.32 41.48 -7.55
CA LEU A 121 31.84 40.11 -7.86
C LEU A 121 31.75 39.20 -6.62
N GLU A 122 32.19 39.67 -5.46
CA GLU A 122 32.23 38.86 -4.23
C GLU A 122 30.83 38.49 -3.74
N GLY A 123 29.86 39.40 -3.90
CA GLY A 123 28.44 39.10 -3.66
C GLY A 123 27.92 37.99 -4.59
N MET A 124 28.27 38.05 -5.89
CA MET A 124 27.84 37.06 -6.87
C MET A 124 28.45 35.66 -6.61
N ARG A 125 29.70 35.61 -6.14
CA ARG A 125 30.33 34.35 -5.68
C ARG A 125 29.56 33.73 -4.52
N LYS A 126 29.21 34.57 -3.51
CA LYS A 126 28.44 34.14 -2.35
C LYS A 126 27.05 33.61 -2.76
N ASP A 127 26.34 34.31 -3.65
CA ASP A 127 25.03 33.89 -4.12
C ASP A 127 25.07 32.53 -4.83
N VAL A 128 26.08 32.28 -5.69
CA VAL A 128 26.25 30.99 -6.37
C VAL A 128 26.56 29.86 -5.39
N ASP A 129 27.35 30.13 -4.34
CA ASP A 129 27.61 29.17 -3.28
C ASP A 129 26.35 28.85 -2.46
N GLU A 130 25.55 29.88 -2.14
CA GLU A 130 24.28 29.71 -1.43
C GLU A 130 23.25 28.93 -2.26
N MET A 131 23.16 29.20 -3.56
CA MET A 131 22.34 28.42 -4.49
C MET A 131 22.76 26.95 -4.55
N SER A 132 24.07 26.67 -4.48
CA SER A 132 24.59 25.31 -4.45
C SER A 132 24.19 24.57 -3.17
N MET A 133 24.26 25.23 -2.01
CA MET A 133 23.86 24.65 -0.73
C MET A 133 22.34 24.39 -0.69
N MET A 134 21.53 25.38 -1.09
CA MET A 134 20.07 25.22 -1.14
C MET A 134 19.64 24.07 -2.07
N LEU A 135 20.33 23.86 -3.19
CA LEU A 135 20.07 22.76 -4.09
C LEU A 135 20.36 21.40 -3.42
N GLU A 136 21.47 21.28 -2.70
CA GLU A 136 21.84 20.05 -2.01
C GLU A 136 20.84 19.69 -0.90
N ASP A 137 20.43 20.68 -0.11
CA ASP A 137 19.41 20.50 0.94
C ASP A 137 18.06 20.05 0.36
N TYR A 138 17.61 20.70 -0.73
CA TYR A 138 16.36 20.32 -1.38
C TYR A 138 16.40 18.89 -1.93
N LEU A 139 17.53 18.47 -2.49
CA LEU A 139 17.70 17.12 -3.03
C LEU A 139 17.80 16.07 -1.93
N ALA A 140 18.43 16.37 -0.80
CA ALA A 140 18.46 15.50 0.37
C ALA A 140 17.05 15.28 0.91
N PHE A 141 16.26 16.36 1.04
CA PHE A 141 14.84 16.28 1.42
C PHE A 141 14.03 15.45 0.41
N ALA A 142 14.19 15.72 -0.89
CA ALA A 142 13.41 15.05 -1.93
C ALA A 142 13.74 13.55 -2.11
N ARG A 143 14.96 13.11 -1.74
CA ARG A 143 15.33 11.68 -1.72
C ARG A 143 14.82 10.94 -0.48
N GLY A 144 14.20 11.63 0.47
CA GLY A 144 13.67 11.01 1.68
C GLY A 144 14.75 10.69 2.72
N ASP A 145 15.88 11.40 2.70
CA ASP A 145 16.94 11.23 3.71
C ASP A 145 16.52 11.73 5.12
N SER A 146 15.29 12.23 5.26
CA SER A 146 14.58 12.22 6.53
C SER A 146 14.02 10.83 6.79
N GLY A 147 14.93 9.87 6.99
CA GLY A 147 14.62 8.60 7.62
C GLY A 147 14.18 8.86 9.06
N GLU A 148 12.93 9.27 9.25
CA GLU A 148 12.19 8.90 10.45
C GLU A 148 12.03 7.38 10.39
N GLN A 149 13.09 6.69 10.81
CA GLN A 149 12.94 5.39 11.45
C GLN A 149 11.91 5.61 12.55
N SER A 150 10.66 5.28 12.24
CA SER A 150 9.65 5.06 13.26
C SER A 150 10.18 3.90 14.11
N GLN A 151 10.94 4.25 15.15
CA GLN A 151 11.29 3.31 16.19
C GLN A 151 9.99 2.85 16.85
N PRO A 152 9.93 1.54 17.17
CA PRO A 152 8.70 0.86 17.59
C PRO A 152 8.08 1.41 18.87
#